data_AF-A0A4Q9PMD1-F1
#
_entry.id   AF-A0A4Q9PMD1-F1
#
_cell.length_a   1.000
_cell.length_b   1.000
_cell.length_c   1.000
_cell.angle_alpha   90.00
_cell.angle_beta   90.00
_cell.angle_gamma   90.00
#
_symmetry.space_group_name_H-M   'P 1'
#
loop_
_entity.id
_entity.type
_entity.pdbx_description
1 polymer ?
#
loop_
_entity_poly.entity_id
_entity_poly.type
_entity_poly.pdbx_seq_one_letter_code
_entity_poly.pdbx_strand_id
1 'polypeptide(L)'
;MPTFSKLLPAAVSAYGLQSVLAAVFVPQANEKFYDLGGAAGFISTTLVSLYYPHLKAKFWDRLPSAVIPPVTSFAPRQMVLNAAILAWSTRLGTFLFTRAMKAGGDSRFDEVKHQPAKFTSFWMAQATWIMVVGLPVYMVNTLSPANHPKLGPLDYFSVALFAGSWLFEIVADHQKSTWRRAKDNKQHDEKFITNGLWGISRHPNYVGEVGLWTGIWLLSSGSLRSPSFPRGAWLIAGLSPLLTWFLLTRVSGVPPLERAGDKKYGSAPEWQEYKRCVPFLVVPHCMAA
;
A
#
# COMPACT_ATOMS: atom_id res chain seq x y z
N MET A 1 4.92 -28.06 6.55
CA MET A 1 5.52 -26.80 6.06
C MET A 1 5.53 -26.61 4.51
N PRO A 2 4.65 -27.20 3.67
CA PRO A 2 4.65 -26.95 2.22
C PRO A 2 3.87 -25.70 1.76
N THR A 3 3.14 -25.01 2.65
CA THR A 3 2.27 -23.90 2.26
C THR A 3 3.04 -22.60 2.01
N PHE A 4 4.04 -22.27 2.83
CA PHE A 4 4.81 -21.03 2.70
C PHE A 4 5.86 -21.08 1.60
N SER A 5 6.34 -22.27 1.21
CA SER A 5 7.25 -22.40 0.05
C SER A 5 6.59 -21.96 -1.26
N LYS A 6 5.25 -21.99 -1.34
CA LYS A 6 4.48 -21.45 -2.46
C LYS A 6 4.53 -19.92 -2.58
N LEU A 7 5.04 -19.21 -1.57
CA LEU A 7 5.28 -17.77 -1.62
C LEU A 7 6.64 -17.41 -2.26
N LEU A 8 7.52 -18.38 -2.47
CA LEU A 8 8.83 -18.14 -3.07
C LEU A 8 8.76 -17.39 -4.41
N PRO A 9 7.84 -17.71 -5.35
CA PRO A 9 7.73 -16.97 -6.60
C PRO A 9 7.35 -15.50 -6.39
N ALA A 10 6.49 -15.20 -5.41
CA ALA A 10 6.14 -13.84 -5.04
C ALA A 10 7.36 -13.09 -4.48
N ALA A 11 8.12 -13.73 -3.57
CA ALA A 11 9.35 -13.18 -3.03
C ALA A 11 10.40 -12.90 -4.13
N VAL A 12 10.63 -13.86 -5.02
CA VAL A 12 11.55 -13.71 -6.15
C VAL A 12 11.08 -12.57 -7.07
N SER A 13 9.77 -12.44 -7.32
CA SER A 13 9.24 -11.34 -8.12
C SER A 13 9.49 -9.97 -7.46
N ALA A 14 9.19 -9.84 -6.17
CA ALA A 14 9.35 -8.57 -5.45
C ALA A 14 10.82 -8.16 -5.36
N TYR A 15 11.69 -9.02 -4.83
CA TYR A 15 13.12 -8.71 -4.68
C TYR A 15 13.85 -8.67 -6.02
N GLY A 16 13.49 -9.53 -6.97
CA GLY A 16 14.07 -9.54 -8.31
C GLY A 16 13.79 -8.23 -9.06
N LEU A 17 12.54 -7.77 -9.11
CA LEU A 17 12.21 -6.52 -9.77
C LEU A 17 12.91 -5.33 -9.11
N GLN A 18 12.86 -5.20 -7.78
CA GLN A 18 13.51 -4.08 -7.10
C GLN A 18 15.04 -4.12 -7.23
N SER A 19 15.65 -5.31 -7.36
CA SER A 19 17.09 -5.43 -7.61
C SER A 19 17.45 -4.94 -9.01
N VAL A 20 16.64 -5.28 -10.02
CA VAL A 20 16.81 -4.79 -11.39
C VAL A 20 16.65 -3.27 -11.44
N LEU A 21 15.60 -2.74 -10.80
CA LEU A 21 15.38 -1.29 -10.74
C LEU A 21 16.51 -0.57 -9.99
N ALA A 22 16.99 -1.12 -8.87
CA ALA A 22 18.15 -0.59 -8.16
C ALA A 22 19.40 -0.59 -9.05
N ALA A 23 19.68 -1.69 -9.76
CA ALA A 23 20.84 -1.79 -10.66
C ALA A 23 20.80 -0.74 -11.79
N VAL A 24 19.61 -0.36 -12.25
CA VAL A 24 19.43 0.70 -13.26
C VAL A 24 19.55 2.09 -12.65
N PHE A 25 18.82 2.38 -11.56
CA PHE A 25 18.62 3.75 -11.07
C PHE A 25 19.62 4.22 -10.02
N VAL A 26 20.23 3.30 -9.25
CA VAL A 26 21.24 3.66 -8.25
C VAL A 26 22.51 4.26 -8.89
N PRO A 27 23.08 3.69 -9.97
CA PRO A 27 24.23 4.32 -10.64
C PRO A 27 23.94 5.70 -11.22
N GLN A 28 22.67 5.97 -11.53
CA GLN A 28 22.20 7.25 -12.05
C GLN A 28 21.81 8.25 -10.96
N ALA A 29 21.83 7.85 -9.68
CA ALA A 29 21.30 8.63 -8.56
C ALA A 29 19.87 9.16 -8.85
N ASN A 30 19.02 8.35 -9.48
CA ASN A 30 17.71 8.77 -9.97
C ASN A 30 16.56 8.15 -9.14
N GLU A 31 15.93 8.97 -8.31
CA GLU A 31 14.83 8.60 -7.42
C GLU A 31 13.43 8.73 -8.05
N LYS A 32 13.31 9.37 -9.22
CA LYS A 32 12.01 9.76 -9.79
C LYS A 32 11.07 8.58 -10.06
N PHE A 33 11.64 7.40 -10.28
CA PHE A 33 10.92 6.17 -10.58
C PHE A 33 10.72 5.27 -9.37
N TYR A 34 11.18 5.66 -8.17
CA TYR A 34 11.11 4.83 -6.97
C TYR A 34 9.67 4.41 -6.62
N ASP A 35 8.74 5.37 -6.55
CA ASP A 35 7.35 5.07 -6.22
C ASP A 35 6.65 4.27 -7.34
N LEU A 36 6.99 4.51 -8.60
CA LEU A 36 6.49 3.73 -9.74
C LEU A 36 7.02 2.28 -9.71
N GLY A 37 8.29 2.10 -9.32
CA GLY A 37 8.90 0.79 -9.09
C GLY A 37 8.20 0.00 -8.00
N GLY A 38 7.76 0.68 -6.94
CA GLY A 38 6.90 0.10 -5.90
C GLY A 38 5.57 -0.40 -6.46
N ALA A 39 4.88 0.44 -7.25
CA ALA A 39 3.61 0.07 -7.86
C ALA A 39 3.76 -1.10 -8.84
N ALA A 40 4.77 -1.04 -9.72
CA ALA A 40 5.11 -2.14 -10.62
C ALA A 40 5.39 -3.43 -9.84
N GLY A 41 6.07 -3.35 -8.69
CA GLY A 41 6.33 -4.48 -7.81
C GLY A 41 5.06 -5.11 -7.24
N PHE A 42 4.15 -4.32 -6.68
CA PHE A 42 2.86 -4.85 -6.22
C PHE A 42 2.08 -5.52 -7.35
N ILE A 43 2.01 -4.90 -8.53
CA ILE A 43 1.33 -5.45 -9.70
C ILE A 43 1.99 -6.76 -10.14
N SER A 44 3.30 -6.77 -10.36
CA SER A 44 4.03 -7.95 -10.83
C SER A 44 3.95 -9.09 -9.82
N THR A 45 4.15 -8.82 -8.54
CA THR A 45 4.12 -9.85 -7.49
C THR A 45 2.72 -10.43 -7.32
N THR A 46 1.68 -9.61 -7.44
CA THR A 46 0.28 -10.05 -7.46
C THR A 46 0.03 -11.02 -8.62
N LEU A 47 0.38 -10.61 -9.85
CA LEU A 47 0.19 -11.43 -11.04
C LEU A 47 1.02 -12.71 -11.02
N VAL A 48 2.27 -12.64 -10.57
CA VAL A 48 3.14 -13.82 -10.40
C VAL A 48 2.55 -14.77 -9.36
N SER A 49 2.12 -14.27 -8.20
CA SER A 49 1.54 -15.12 -7.16
C SER A 49 0.28 -15.87 -7.63
N LEU A 50 -0.51 -15.26 -8.52
CA LEU A 50 -1.74 -15.84 -9.07
C LEU A 50 -1.46 -16.84 -10.22
N TYR A 51 -0.57 -16.49 -11.15
CA TYR A 51 -0.38 -17.23 -12.40
C TYR A 51 0.83 -18.17 -12.42
N TYR A 52 1.83 -17.97 -11.54
CA TYR A 52 3.05 -18.77 -11.54
C TYR A 52 2.80 -20.28 -11.49
N PRO A 53 1.87 -20.83 -10.67
CA PRO A 53 1.62 -22.27 -10.65
C PRO A 53 1.20 -22.81 -12.03
N HIS A 54 0.40 -22.06 -12.78
CA HIS A 54 -0.07 -22.42 -14.11
C HIS A 54 1.03 -22.26 -15.17
N LEU A 55 1.82 -21.20 -15.07
CA LEU A 55 2.97 -20.96 -15.96
C LEU A 55 4.05 -22.03 -15.76
N LYS A 56 4.37 -22.39 -14.51
CA LYS A 56 5.29 -23.47 -14.20
C LYS A 56 4.79 -24.80 -14.75
N ALA A 57 3.53 -25.15 -14.50
CA ALA A 57 2.93 -26.38 -15.00
C ALA A 57 3.00 -26.49 -16.54
N LYS A 58 2.72 -25.38 -17.24
CA LYS A 58 2.69 -25.33 -18.71
C LYS A 58 4.10 -25.30 -19.34
N PHE A 59 4.97 -24.41 -18.87
CA PHE A 59 6.25 -24.15 -19.54
C PHE A 59 7.43 -24.93 -18.94
N TRP A 60 7.45 -25.12 -17.62
CA TRP A 60 8.54 -25.78 -16.92
C TRP A 60 8.32 -27.28 -16.83
N ASP A 61 7.17 -27.68 -16.28
CA ASP A 61 6.82 -29.10 -16.10
C ASP A 61 6.25 -29.72 -17.39
N ARG A 62 5.94 -28.89 -18.40
CA ARG A 62 5.46 -29.28 -19.73
C ARG A 62 4.28 -30.27 -19.69
N LEU A 63 3.36 -30.05 -18.74
CA LEU A 63 2.19 -30.90 -18.58
C LEU A 63 1.23 -30.71 -19.77
N PRO A 64 0.85 -31.77 -20.51
CA PRO A 64 0.03 -31.66 -21.72
C PRO A 64 -1.35 -31.01 -21.49
N SER A 65 -1.92 -31.16 -20.29
CA SER A 65 -3.22 -30.61 -19.89
C SER A 65 -3.13 -29.23 -19.24
N ALA A 66 -1.94 -28.66 -19.06
CA ALA A 66 -1.77 -27.38 -18.40
C ALA A 66 -2.16 -26.21 -19.32
N VAL A 67 -3.26 -25.55 -18.97
CA VAL A 67 -3.72 -24.32 -19.60
C VAL A 67 -3.53 -23.13 -18.66
N ILE A 68 -3.36 -21.95 -19.24
CA ILE A 68 -3.39 -20.69 -18.48
C ILE A 68 -4.87 -20.35 -18.29
N PRO A 69 -5.39 -20.37 -17.05
CA PRO A 69 -6.81 -20.17 -16.82
C PRO A 69 -7.22 -18.71 -17.10
N PRO A 70 -8.43 -18.47 -17.64
CA PRO A 70 -8.99 -17.12 -17.67
C PRO A 70 -9.24 -16.61 -16.24
N VAL A 71 -9.30 -15.28 -16.07
CA VAL A 71 -9.49 -14.66 -14.74
C VAL A 71 -10.77 -15.14 -14.05
N THR A 72 -11.80 -15.49 -14.82
CA THR A 72 -13.09 -15.99 -14.33
C THR A 72 -13.03 -17.38 -13.71
N SER A 73 -11.93 -18.12 -13.90
CA SER A 73 -11.74 -19.46 -13.30
C SER A 73 -11.17 -19.41 -11.87
N PHE A 74 -10.76 -18.24 -11.38
CA PHE A 74 -10.29 -18.08 -10.01
C PHE A 74 -11.46 -17.91 -9.03
N ALA A 75 -11.20 -18.16 -7.75
CA ALA A 75 -12.24 -18.00 -6.73
C ALA A 75 -12.65 -16.52 -6.61
N PRO A 76 -13.93 -16.20 -6.33
CA PRO A 76 -14.39 -14.81 -6.18
C PRO A 76 -13.55 -13.99 -5.21
N ARG A 77 -13.15 -14.58 -4.08
CA ARG A 77 -12.27 -13.94 -3.09
C ARG A 77 -10.89 -13.59 -3.66
N GLN A 78 -10.29 -14.48 -4.46
CA GLN A 78 -9.04 -14.20 -5.16
C GLN A 78 -9.25 -13.02 -6.11
N MET A 79 -10.27 -13.07 -6.95
CA MET A 79 -10.54 -12.01 -7.93
C MET A 79 -10.68 -10.65 -7.27
N VAL A 80 -11.46 -10.54 -6.18
CA VAL A 80 -11.67 -9.27 -5.48
C VAL A 80 -10.39 -8.77 -4.80
N LEU A 81 -9.62 -9.64 -4.14
CA LEU A 81 -8.34 -9.25 -3.50
C LEU A 81 -7.30 -8.78 -4.52
N ASN A 82 -7.17 -9.49 -5.65
CA ASN A 82 -6.26 -9.10 -6.71
C ASN A 82 -6.72 -7.80 -7.38
N ALA A 83 -8.02 -7.62 -7.62
CA ALA A 83 -8.55 -6.36 -8.16
C ALA A 83 -8.31 -5.19 -7.20
N ALA A 84 -8.50 -5.38 -5.89
CA ALA A 84 -8.26 -4.38 -4.86
C ALA A 84 -6.80 -3.89 -4.85
N ILE A 85 -5.84 -4.81 -4.80
CA ILE A 85 -4.42 -4.44 -4.77
C ILE A 85 -3.96 -3.80 -6.10
N LEU A 86 -4.46 -4.28 -7.24
CA LEU A 86 -4.14 -3.69 -8.55
C LEU A 86 -4.72 -2.27 -8.67
N ALA A 87 -5.99 -2.08 -8.31
CA ALA A 87 -6.65 -0.77 -8.35
C ALA A 87 -5.95 0.25 -7.42
N TRP A 88 -5.66 -0.16 -6.19
CA TRP A 88 -4.91 0.66 -5.23
C TRP A 88 -3.51 0.99 -5.77
N SER A 89 -2.76 -0.02 -6.23
CA SER A 89 -1.38 0.14 -6.69
C SER A 89 -1.27 1.05 -7.91
N THR A 90 -2.14 0.87 -8.89
CA THR A 90 -2.21 1.76 -10.06
C THR A 90 -2.52 3.19 -9.63
N ARG A 91 -3.55 3.39 -8.80
CA ARG A 91 -3.95 4.74 -8.36
C ARG A 91 -2.86 5.44 -7.56
N LEU A 92 -2.33 4.79 -6.52
CA LEU A 92 -1.30 5.37 -5.66
C LEU A 92 0.02 5.59 -6.45
N GLY A 93 0.43 4.60 -7.24
CA GLY A 93 1.63 4.68 -8.08
C GLY A 93 1.58 5.84 -9.07
N THR A 94 0.47 5.98 -9.81
CA THR A 94 0.29 7.10 -10.75
C THR A 94 0.27 8.45 -10.03
N PHE A 95 -0.41 8.54 -8.87
CA PHE A 95 -0.47 9.77 -8.08
C PHE A 95 0.91 10.20 -7.59
N LEU A 96 1.68 9.29 -6.98
CA LEU A 96 3.00 9.57 -6.44
C LEU A 96 4.02 9.88 -7.54
N PHE A 97 4.01 9.11 -8.63
CA PHE A 97 4.88 9.38 -9.78
C PHE A 97 4.62 10.75 -10.39
N THR A 98 3.34 11.10 -10.63
CA THR A 98 2.97 12.42 -11.17
C THR A 98 3.44 13.54 -10.25
N ARG A 99 3.36 13.34 -8.92
CA ARG A 99 3.83 14.30 -7.92
C ARG A 99 5.35 14.45 -7.96
N ALA A 100 6.10 13.36 -7.98
CA ALA A 100 7.56 13.37 -8.04
C ALA A 100 8.06 14.08 -9.32
N MET A 101 7.44 13.80 -10.47
CA MET A 101 7.79 14.44 -11.73
C MET A 101 7.53 15.96 -11.70
N LYS A 102 6.40 16.39 -11.13
CA LYS A 102 6.09 17.83 -10.97
C LYS A 102 7.00 18.55 -9.99
N ALA A 103 7.41 17.87 -8.92
CA ALA A 103 8.30 18.43 -7.90
C ALA A 103 9.78 18.39 -8.31
N GLY A 104 10.12 17.74 -9.43
CA GLY A 104 11.50 17.59 -9.90
C GLY A 104 12.28 16.46 -9.22
N GLY A 105 11.65 15.69 -8.33
CA GLY A 105 12.25 14.63 -7.53
C GLY A 105 11.44 14.37 -6.27
N ASP A 106 12.01 13.58 -5.36
CA ASP A 106 11.43 13.35 -4.04
C ASP A 106 12.48 13.64 -2.96
N SER A 107 12.19 14.64 -2.13
CA SER A 107 13.12 15.15 -1.12
C SER A 107 13.51 14.13 -0.07
N ARG A 108 12.78 13.01 0.05
CA ARG A 108 13.17 11.88 0.90
C ARG A 108 14.53 11.30 0.51
N PHE A 109 14.94 11.47 -0.75
CA PHE A 109 16.15 10.84 -1.28
C PHE A 109 17.34 11.79 -1.45
N ASP A 110 17.17 13.10 -1.21
CA ASP A 110 18.21 14.09 -1.52
C ASP A 110 19.55 13.81 -0.84
N GLU A 111 19.52 13.32 0.40
CA GLU A 111 20.72 12.99 1.16
C GLU A 111 21.30 11.60 0.83
N VAL A 112 20.49 10.68 0.28
CA VAL A 112 20.87 9.26 0.14
C VAL A 112 21.12 8.82 -1.30
N LYS A 113 20.60 9.53 -2.31
CA LYS A 113 20.68 9.12 -3.73
C LYS A 113 22.12 9.05 -4.27
N HIS A 114 23.03 9.82 -3.69
CA HIS A 114 24.46 9.80 -4.01
C HIS A 114 25.28 8.79 -3.17
N GLN A 115 24.62 7.99 -2.32
CA GLN A 115 25.24 6.97 -1.49
C GLN A 115 24.76 5.58 -1.93
N PRO A 116 25.45 4.89 -2.87
CA PRO A 116 24.91 3.72 -3.56
C PRO A 116 24.42 2.59 -2.64
N ALA A 117 25.16 2.31 -1.56
CA ALA A 117 24.78 1.30 -0.58
C ALA A 117 23.47 1.67 0.16
N LYS A 118 23.34 2.93 0.59
CA LYS A 118 22.12 3.41 1.25
C LYS A 118 20.97 3.50 0.26
N PHE A 119 21.19 3.99 -0.95
CA PHE A 119 20.12 4.08 -1.93
C PHE A 119 19.60 2.69 -2.32
N THR A 120 20.48 1.71 -2.50
CA THR A 120 20.10 0.29 -2.72
C THR A 120 19.26 -0.26 -1.56
N SER A 121 19.55 0.12 -0.31
CA SER A 121 18.77 -0.38 0.83
C SER A 121 17.32 0.12 0.82
N PHE A 122 17.03 1.30 0.25
CA PHE A 122 15.65 1.75 0.04
C PHE A 122 14.89 0.85 -0.94
N TRP A 123 15.50 0.48 -2.07
CA TRP A 123 14.89 -0.46 -3.03
C TRP A 123 14.61 -1.83 -2.39
N MET A 124 15.51 -2.32 -1.54
CA MET A 124 15.30 -3.58 -0.81
C MET A 124 14.25 -3.46 0.31
N ALA A 125 14.19 -2.32 0.98
CA ALA A 125 13.10 -2.01 1.91
C ALA A 125 11.75 -1.95 1.19
N GLN A 126 11.72 -1.43 -0.04
CA GLN A 126 10.53 -1.44 -0.89
C GLN A 126 10.09 -2.86 -1.27
N ALA A 127 11.04 -3.74 -1.64
CA ALA A 127 10.73 -5.15 -1.88
C ALA A 127 10.12 -5.83 -0.65
N THR A 128 10.68 -5.54 0.53
CA THR A 128 10.17 -6.05 1.81
C THR A 128 8.76 -5.53 2.11
N TRP A 129 8.52 -4.24 1.85
CA TRP A 129 7.20 -3.62 1.98
C TRP A 129 6.17 -4.28 1.05
N ILE A 130 6.51 -4.46 -0.24
CA ILE A 130 5.66 -5.17 -1.22
C ILE A 130 5.30 -6.57 -0.73
N MET A 131 6.28 -7.29 -0.18
CA MET A 131 6.08 -8.65 0.31
C MET A 131 5.19 -8.72 1.54
N VAL A 132 5.45 -7.91 2.56
CA VAL A 132 4.72 -7.99 3.84
C VAL A 132 3.32 -7.41 3.70
N VAL A 133 3.17 -6.28 3.00
CA VAL A 133 1.87 -5.62 2.86
C VAL A 133 0.96 -6.37 1.87
N GLY A 134 1.51 -6.91 0.79
CA GLY A 134 0.76 -7.76 -0.15
C GLY A 134 0.53 -9.21 0.34
N LEU A 135 1.13 -9.60 1.47
CA LEU A 135 1.13 -10.97 1.99
C LEU A 135 -0.26 -11.64 2.04
N PRO A 136 -1.34 -10.98 2.50
CA PRO A 136 -2.66 -11.60 2.54
C PRO A 136 -3.12 -12.08 1.16
N VAL A 137 -2.89 -11.26 0.12
CA VAL A 137 -3.26 -11.58 -1.26
C VAL A 137 -2.42 -12.73 -1.79
N TYR A 138 -1.10 -12.66 -1.60
CA TYR A 138 -0.18 -13.69 -2.10
C TYR A 138 -0.45 -15.05 -1.45
N MET A 139 -0.74 -15.09 -0.14
CA MET A 139 -1.13 -16.32 0.54
C MET A 139 -2.44 -16.88 -0.02
N VAL A 140 -3.47 -16.05 -0.19
CA VAL A 140 -4.75 -16.48 -0.77
C VAL A 140 -4.58 -17.02 -2.20
N ASN A 141 -3.67 -16.46 -2.98
CA ASN A 141 -3.36 -16.93 -4.33
C ASN A 141 -2.69 -18.32 -4.37
N THR A 142 -2.09 -18.79 -3.27
CA THR A 142 -1.51 -20.15 -3.20
C THR A 142 -2.56 -21.27 -3.08
N LEU A 143 -3.81 -20.91 -2.81
CA LEU A 143 -4.92 -21.85 -2.63
C LEU A 143 -5.65 -22.09 -3.96
N SER A 144 -5.89 -23.35 -4.31
CA SER A 144 -6.65 -23.69 -5.52
C SER A 144 -8.09 -23.16 -5.44
N PRO A 145 -8.70 -22.73 -6.55
CA PRO A 145 -10.05 -22.16 -6.56
C PRO A 145 -11.11 -23.04 -5.85
N ALA A 146 -11.03 -24.35 -6.03
CA ALA A 146 -11.95 -25.32 -5.43
C ALA A 146 -11.88 -25.39 -3.88
N ASN A 147 -10.77 -24.96 -3.28
CA ASN A 147 -10.57 -25.02 -1.83
C ASN A 147 -10.95 -23.72 -1.11
N HIS A 148 -11.38 -22.69 -1.83
CA HIS A 148 -11.85 -21.45 -1.20
C HIS A 148 -13.23 -21.67 -0.59
N PRO A 149 -13.43 -21.32 0.69
CA PRO A 149 -14.77 -21.27 1.25
C PRO A 149 -15.65 -20.27 0.50
N LYS A 150 -16.97 -20.52 0.50
CA LYS A 150 -17.96 -19.57 -0.02
C LYS A 150 -17.81 -18.21 0.67
N LEU A 151 -18.16 -17.14 -0.04
CA LEU A 151 -18.17 -15.80 0.55
C LEU A 151 -19.19 -15.75 1.69
N GLY A 152 -18.80 -15.14 2.80
CA GLY A 152 -19.62 -14.94 3.98
C GLY A 152 -19.81 -13.46 4.33
N PRO A 153 -20.59 -13.14 5.38
CA PRO A 153 -20.88 -11.77 5.80
C PRO A 153 -19.63 -10.90 6.03
N LEU A 154 -18.58 -11.49 6.60
CA LEU A 154 -17.32 -10.79 6.84
C LEU A 154 -16.66 -10.33 5.53
N ASP A 155 -16.85 -11.06 4.43
CA ASP A 155 -16.27 -10.71 3.13
C ASP A 155 -16.91 -9.46 2.55
N TYR A 156 -18.25 -9.39 2.62
CA TYR A 156 -18.98 -8.19 2.20
C TYR A 156 -18.63 -6.98 3.06
N PHE A 157 -18.53 -7.16 4.38
CA PHE A 157 -18.05 -6.10 5.28
C PHE A 157 -16.62 -5.67 4.92
N SER A 158 -15.73 -6.61 4.61
CA SER A 158 -14.34 -6.33 4.26
C SER A 158 -14.22 -5.56 2.94
N VAL A 159 -15.06 -5.90 1.96
CA VAL A 159 -15.16 -5.16 0.69
C VAL A 159 -15.69 -3.75 0.93
N ALA A 160 -16.72 -3.60 1.75
CA ALA A 160 -17.25 -2.29 2.12
C ALA A 160 -16.21 -1.43 2.86
N LEU A 161 -15.45 -2.05 3.79
CA LEU A 161 -14.36 -1.39 4.49
C LEU A 161 -13.25 -0.95 3.51
N PHE A 162 -12.80 -1.86 2.64
CA PHE A 162 -11.82 -1.52 1.60
C PHE A 162 -12.29 -0.36 0.72
N ALA A 163 -13.49 -0.45 0.16
CA ALA A 163 -14.02 0.56 -0.75
C ALA A 163 -14.23 1.92 -0.04
N GLY A 164 -14.77 1.90 1.19
CA GLY A 164 -14.96 3.09 2.00
C GLY A 164 -13.64 3.76 2.38
N SER A 165 -12.64 2.98 2.81
CA SER A 165 -11.31 3.48 3.15
C SER A 165 -10.56 4.00 1.93
N TRP A 166 -10.66 3.32 0.79
CA TRP A 166 -10.07 3.77 -0.46
C TRP A 166 -10.70 5.08 -0.97
N LEU A 167 -12.04 5.21 -0.88
CA LEU A 167 -12.73 6.45 -1.19
C LEU A 167 -12.34 7.57 -0.23
N PHE A 168 -12.25 7.29 1.06
CA PHE A 168 -11.82 8.25 2.08
C PHE A 168 -10.43 8.81 1.77
N GLU A 169 -9.49 7.94 1.37
CA GLU A 169 -8.15 8.33 0.94
C GLU A 169 -8.18 9.19 -0.33
N ILE A 170 -8.95 8.79 -1.35
CA ILE A 170 -9.10 9.56 -2.60
C ILE A 170 -9.61 10.97 -2.31
N VAL A 171 -10.66 11.09 -1.47
CA VAL A 171 -11.23 12.38 -1.10
C VAL A 171 -10.23 13.22 -0.31
N ALA A 172 -9.50 12.63 0.63
CA ALA A 172 -8.48 13.32 1.42
C ALA A 172 -7.35 13.91 0.53
N ASP A 173 -6.83 13.10 -0.39
CA ASP A 173 -5.78 13.53 -1.32
C ASP A 173 -6.30 14.56 -2.33
N HIS A 174 -7.54 14.41 -2.81
CA HIS A 174 -8.18 15.38 -3.68
C HIS A 174 -8.36 16.74 -2.99
N GLN A 175 -8.88 16.75 -1.76
CA GLN A 175 -9.03 17.96 -0.94
C GLN A 175 -7.68 18.68 -0.79
N LYS A 176 -6.63 17.95 -0.42
CA LYS A 176 -5.27 18.52 -0.26
C LYS A 176 -4.70 19.04 -1.57
N SER A 177 -4.90 18.32 -2.67
CA SER A 177 -4.37 18.72 -3.99
C SER A 177 -5.08 19.96 -4.53
N THR A 178 -6.40 20.03 -4.37
CA THR A 178 -7.20 21.20 -4.75
C THR A 178 -6.88 22.41 -3.89
N TRP A 179 -6.75 22.24 -2.58
CA TRP A 179 -6.31 23.30 -1.66
C TRP A 179 -4.92 23.83 -2.03
N ARG A 180 -3.94 22.94 -2.29
CA ARG A 180 -2.60 23.37 -2.71
C ARG A 180 -2.63 24.15 -4.03
N ARG A 181 -3.38 23.69 -5.03
CA ARG A 181 -3.52 24.39 -6.31
C ARG A 181 -4.16 25.76 -6.14
N ALA A 182 -5.17 25.89 -5.28
CA ALA A 182 -5.80 27.17 -4.99
C ALA A 182 -4.80 28.15 -4.33
N LYS A 183 -3.97 27.65 -3.41
CA LYS A 183 -2.87 28.41 -2.81
C LYS A 183 -1.83 28.86 -3.83
N ASP A 184 -1.40 27.97 -4.72
CA ASP A 184 -0.42 28.29 -5.77
C ASP A 184 -0.98 29.35 -6.74
N ASN A 185 -2.30 29.34 -6.97
CA ASN A 185 -3.03 30.34 -7.75
C ASN A 185 -3.38 31.62 -6.96
N LYS A 186 -2.89 31.77 -5.73
CA LYS A 186 -3.15 32.93 -4.85
C LYS A 186 -4.64 33.18 -4.58
N GLN A 187 -5.45 32.11 -4.54
CA GLN A 187 -6.90 32.21 -4.27
C GLN A 187 -7.20 32.30 -2.76
N HIS A 188 -6.26 31.92 -1.90
CA HIS A 188 -6.33 32.06 -0.45
C HIS A 188 -4.92 32.07 0.17
N ASP A 189 -4.80 32.63 1.38
CA ASP A 189 -3.52 32.77 2.11
C ASP A 189 -3.37 31.80 3.30
N GLU A 190 -4.31 30.86 3.46
CA GLU A 190 -4.27 29.86 4.54
C GLU A 190 -2.93 29.11 4.59
N LYS A 191 -2.36 28.97 5.80
CA LYS A 191 -1.03 28.37 5.99
C LYS A 191 -1.03 26.86 5.76
N PHE A 192 -2.07 26.18 6.23
CA PHE A 192 -2.27 24.74 6.16
C PHE A 192 -3.78 24.43 6.04
N ILE A 193 -4.11 23.26 5.50
CA ILE A 193 -5.49 22.81 5.34
C ILE A 193 -6.05 22.33 6.69
N THR A 194 -7.24 22.80 7.05
CA THR A 194 -7.96 22.42 8.28
C THR A 194 -9.41 22.02 8.02
N ASN A 195 -9.88 22.12 6.78
CA ASN A 195 -11.27 21.89 6.39
C ASN A 195 -11.46 20.51 5.75
N GLY A 196 -12.73 20.04 5.70
CA GLY A 196 -13.07 18.74 5.15
C GLY A 196 -12.55 17.59 6.02
N LEU A 197 -11.99 16.55 5.39
CA LEU A 197 -11.43 15.41 6.13
C LEU A 197 -10.21 15.79 6.98
N TRP A 198 -9.51 16.85 6.58
CA TRP A 198 -8.36 17.39 7.32
C TRP A 198 -8.77 18.07 8.63
N GLY A 199 -10.03 18.44 8.80
CA GLY A 199 -10.57 18.90 10.09
C GLY A 199 -10.94 17.77 11.05
N ILE A 200 -11.10 16.55 10.54
CA ILE A 200 -11.44 15.35 11.32
C ILE A 200 -10.18 14.62 11.77
N SER A 201 -9.18 14.57 10.89
CA SER A 201 -7.89 13.92 11.10
C SER A 201 -6.80 14.75 10.45
N ARG A 202 -5.64 14.90 11.09
CA ARG A 202 -4.49 15.59 10.49
C ARG A 202 -3.87 14.80 9.34
N HIS A 203 -4.13 13.49 9.26
CA HIS A 203 -3.63 12.61 8.18
C HIS A 203 -4.73 11.66 7.71
N PRO A 204 -5.82 12.18 7.13
CA PRO A 204 -7.00 11.38 6.79
C PRO A 204 -6.70 10.36 5.67
N ASN A 205 -5.80 10.70 4.75
CA ASN A 205 -5.34 9.74 3.74
C ASN A 205 -4.64 8.52 4.36
N TYR A 206 -3.90 8.68 5.47
CA TYR A 206 -3.31 7.54 6.19
C TYR A 206 -4.34 6.70 6.96
N VAL A 207 -5.45 7.30 7.38
CA VAL A 207 -6.59 6.53 7.93
C VAL A 207 -7.17 5.61 6.85
N GLY A 208 -7.37 6.14 5.64
CA GLY A 208 -7.81 5.36 4.49
C GLY A 208 -6.83 4.25 4.14
N GLU A 209 -5.54 4.54 4.08
CA GLU A 209 -4.50 3.55 3.79
C GLU A 209 -4.46 2.42 4.84
N VAL A 210 -4.55 2.71 6.15
CA VAL A 210 -4.62 1.64 7.16
C VAL A 210 -5.91 0.82 7.00
N GLY A 211 -7.06 1.49 6.82
CA GLY A 211 -8.36 0.84 6.70
C GLY A 211 -8.48 -0.07 5.48
N LEU A 212 -7.91 0.30 4.32
CA LEU A 212 -7.96 -0.53 3.12
C LEU A 212 -7.11 -1.80 3.28
N TRP A 213 -5.94 -1.72 3.92
CA TRP A 213 -5.14 -2.91 4.21
C TRP A 213 -5.77 -3.80 5.28
N THR A 214 -6.47 -3.20 6.24
CA THR A 214 -7.32 -3.95 7.18
C THR A 214 -8.44 -4.68 6.44
N GLY A 215 -9.11 -4.02 5.47
CA GLY A 215 -10.12 -4.64 4.62
C GLY A 215 -9.57 -5.82 3.80
N ILE A 216 -8.40 -5.66 3.17
CA ILE A 216 -7.70 -6.74 2.44
C ILE A 216 -7.39 -7.93 3.36
N TRP A 217 -6.87 -7.65 4.56
CA TRP A 217 -6.59 -8.69 5.54
C TRP A 217 -7.85 -9.43 6.00
N LEU A 218 -8.92 -8.70 6.35
CA LEU A 218 -10.19 -9.31 6.75
C LEU A 218 -10.82 -10.14 5.63
N LEU A 219 -10.77 -9.65 4.37
CA LEU A 219 -11.25 -10.37 3.20
C LEU A 219 -10.41 -11.63 2.91
N SER A 220 -9.13 -11.67 3.29
CA SER A 220 -8.31 -12.88 3.15
C SER A 220 -8.68 -13.96 4.18
N SER A 221 -9.31 -13.59 5.29
CA SER A 221 -9.45 -14.45 6.47
C SER A 221 -10.20 -15.75 6.21
N GLY A 222 -11.23 -15.75 5.36
CA GLY A 222 -11.99 -16.97 5.03
C GLY A 222 -11.12 -18.06 4.44
N SER A 223 -10.27 -17.72 3.48
CA SER A 223 -9.34 -18.68 2.87
C SER A 223 -8.18 -19.03 3.79
N LEU A 224 -7.62 -18.06 4.52
CA LEU A 224 -6.47 -18.27 5.40
C LEU A 224 -6.81 -19.01 6.71
N ARG A 225 -8.09 -19.11 7.06
CA ARG A 225 -8.59 -19.92 8.18
C ARG A 225 -9.10 -21.29 7.74
N SER A 226 -9.07 -21.60 6.44
CA SER A 226 -9.45 -22.90 5.91
C SER A 226 -8.48 -24.00 6.36
N PRO A 227 -8.88 -25.29 6.33
CA PRO A 227 -8.00 -26.41 6.67
C PRO A 227 -6.72 -26.53 5.81
N SER A 228 -6.64 -25.79 4.69
CA SER A 228 -5.47 -25.78 3.81
C SER A 228 -4.30 -24.96 4.35
N PHE A 229 -4.51 -24.17 5.41
CA PHE A 229 -3.48 -23.36 6.04
C PHE A 229 -3.21 -23.80 7.49
N PRO A 230 -1.97 -23.63 7.98
CA PRO A 230 -1.67 -23.80 9.40
C PRO A 230 -2.53 -22.88 10.28
N ARG A 231 -2.88 -23.36 11.48
CA ARG A 231 -3.52 -22.53 12.50
C ARG A 231 -2.68 -21.27 12.73
N GLY A 232 -3.30 -20.10 12.62
CA GLY A 232 -2.62 -18.80 12.78
C GLY A 232 -2.08 -18.18 11.49
N ALA A 233 -2.22 -18.81 10.31
CA ALA A 233 -1.81 -18.19 9.04
C ALA A 233 -2.46 -16.81 8.81
N TRP A 234 -3.72 -16.64 9.21
CA TRP A 234 -4.41 -15.35 9.17
C TRP A 234 -3.79 -14.29 10.09
N LEU A 235 -3.19 -14.67 11.23
CA LEU A 235 -2.48 -13.74 12.12
C LEU A 235 -1.18 -13.24 11.48
N ILE A 236 -0.46 -14.13 10.79
CA ILE A 236 0.75 -13.77 10.04
C ILE A 236 0.39 -12.79 8.91
N ALA A 237 -0.71 -13.02 8.19
CA ALA A 237 -1.22 -12.06 7.21
C ALA A 237 -1.60 -10.70 7.83
N GLY A 238 -1.90 -10.66 9.13
CA GLY A 238 -2.14 -9.42 9.88
C GLY A 238 -0.92 -8.50 9.97
N LEU A 239 0.28 -9.00 9.66
CA LEU A 239 1.47 -8.15 9.50
C LEU A 239 1.29 -7.07 8.43
N SER A 240 0.41 -7.27 7.44
CA SER A 240 0.13 -6.28 6.40
C SER A 240 -0.40 -4.96 6.97
N PRO A 241 -1.61 -4.89 7.57
CA PRO A 241 -2.12 -3.65 8.13
C PRO A 241 -1.28 -3.14 9.30
N LEU A 242 -0.65 -4.03 10.09
CA LEU A 242 0.21 -3.63 11.21
C LEU A 242 1.48 -2.93 10.74
N LEU A 243 2.15 -3.45 9.71
CA LEU A 243 3.32 -2.82 9.12
C LEU A 243 2.93 -1.49 8.48
N THR A 244 1.82 -1.44 7.74
CA THR A 244 1.34 -0.17 7.16
C THR A 244 1.08 0.87 8.24
N TRP A 245 0.36 0.52 9.31
CA TRP A 245 0.14 1.41 10.45
C TRP A 245 1.45 1.86 11.10
N PHE A 246 2.40 0.94 11.32
CA PHE A 246 3.68 1.27 11.93
C PHE A 246 4.51 2.23 11.06
N LEU A 247 4.63 1.94 9.75
CA LEU A 247 5.37 2.77 8.82
C LEU A 247 4.77 4.18 8.75
N LEU A 248 3.45 4.28 8.65
CA LEU A 248 2.77 5.57 8.57
C LEU A 248 2.85 6.35 9.88
N THR A 249 2.66 5.71 11.04
CA THR A 249 2.59 6.44 12.30
C THR A 249 3.94 6.69 12.96
N ARG A 250 4.95 5.85 12.70
CA ARG A 250 6.23 5.87 13.43
C ARG A 250 7.45 6.13 12.57
N VAL A 251 7.39 5.90 11.25
CA VAL A 251 8.59 5.94 10.39
C VAL A 251 8.48 7.03 9.31
N SER A 252 7.69 6.80 8.27
CA SER A 252 7.75 7.54 7.01
C SER A 252 6.52 8.42 6.71
N GLY A 253 5.42 8.25 7.45
CA GLY A 253 4.19 9.02 7.26
C GLY A 253 4.11 10.28 8.13
N VAL A 254 3.43 10.16 9.26
CA VAL A 254 3.11 11.23 10.21
C VAL A 254 4.35 11.93 10.78
N PRO A 255 5.39 11.24 11.29
CA PRO A 255 6.50 11.93 11.97
C PRO A 255 7.26 12.96 11.13
N PRO A 256 7.70 12.67 9.90
CA PRO A 256 8.40 13.68 9.09
C PRO A 256 7.49 14.85 8.70
N LEU A 257 6.20 14.59 8.43
CA LEU A 257 5.23 15.64 8.07
C LEU A 257 4.92 16.56 9.25
N GLU A 258 4.73 16.01 10.44
CA GLU A 258 4.51 16.79 11.67
C GLU A 258 5.74 17.63 12.02
N ARG A 259 6.95 17.05 11.94
CA ARG A 259 8.20 17.81 12.17
C ARG A 259 8.36 18.96 11.18
N ALA A 260 8.04 18.74 9.91
CA ALA A 260 8.08 19.78 8.90
C ALA A 260 7.04 20.88 9.17
N GLY A 261 5.83 20.50 9.61
CA GLY A 261 4.78 21.42 10.04
C GLY A 261 5.20 22.24 11.26
N ASP A 262 5.73 21.60 12.30
CA ASP A 262 6.21 22.24 13.52
C ASP A 262 7.37 23.21 13.24
N LYS A 263 8.31 22.83 12.36
CA LYS A 263 9.39 23.73 11.94
C LYS A 263 8.87 24.99 11.24
N LYS A 264 7.79 24.88 10.48
CA LYS A 264 7.26 25.98 9.66
C LYS A 264 6.22 26.84 10.38
N TYR A 265 5.40 26.21 11.24
CA TYR A 265 4.20 26.83 11.84
C TYR A 265 4.14 26.65 13.36
N GLY A 266 5.15 26.06 14.01
CA GLY A 266 5.14 25.73 15.45
C GLY A 266 4.89 26.90 16.39
N SER A 267 5.26 28.12 15.99
CA SER A 267 5.01 29.35 16.75
C SER A 267 3.64 29.97 16.49
N ALA A 268 2.88 29.50 15.50
CA ALA A 268 1.57 30.03 15.17
C ALA A 268 0.49 29.45 16.12
N PRO A 269 -0.31 30.27 16.82
CA PRO A 269 -1.37 29.79 17.69
C PRO A 269 -2.37 28.87 16.97
N GLU A 270 -2.70 29.19 15.72
CA GLU A 270 -3.58 28.41 14.85
C GLU A 270 -3.10 26.96 14.66
N TRP A 271 -1.79 26.77 14.52
CA TRP A 271 -1.20 25.45 14.32
C TRP A 271 -1.23 24.63 15.61
N GLN A 272 -0.92 25.25 16.75
CA GLN A 272 -1.00 24.57 18.04
C GLN A 272 -2.44 24.17 18.37
N GLU A 273 -3.40 25.05 18.08
CA GLU A 273 -4.82 24.75 18.27
C GLU A 273 -5.28 23.60 17.38
N TYR A 274 -4.94 23.64 16.09
CA TYR A 274 -5.22 22.54 15.17
C TYR A 274 -4.60 21.23 15.66
N LYS A 275 -3.36 21.26 16.16
CA LYS A 275 -2.70 20.07 16.69
C LYS A 275 -3.31 19.53 17.99
N ARG A 276 -3.93 20.39 18.79
CA ARG A 276 -4.62 20.05 20.04
C ARG A 276 -5.97 19.43 19.76
N CYS A 277 -6.75 20.04 18.86
CA CYS A 277 -8.14 19.68 18.62
C CYS A 277 -8.30 18.56 17.59
N VAL A 278 -7.42 18.48 16.59
CA VAL A 278 -7.51 17.50 15.51
C VAL A 278 -6.51 16.34 15.74
N PRO A 279 -6.99 15.10 15.86
CA PRO A 279 -6.12 13.96 16.10
C PRO A 279 -5.26 13.62 14.89
N PHE A 280 -4.13 12.93 15.11
CA PHE A 280 -3.26 12.54 13.98
C PHE A 280 -3.87 11.44 13.08
N LEU A 281 -4.67 10.52 13.66
CA LEU A 281 -5.44 9.52 12.92
C LEU A 281 -6.92 9.59 13.28
N VAL A 282 -7.38 8.94 14.37
CA VAL A 282 -8.83 8.84 14.66
C VAL A 282 -9.17 8.85 16.16
N VAL A 283 -8.26 9.29 17.05
CA VAL A 283 -8.58 9.37 18.49
C VAL A 283 -8.72 10.84 18.89
N PRO A 284 -9.94 11.42 18.87
CA PRO A 284 -10.17 12.83 19.18
C PRO A 284 -9.66 13.16 20.58
N HIS A 285 -9.09 14.36 20.76
CA HIS A 285 -8.68 14.87 22.08
C HIS A 285 -9.53 16.05 22.55
N CYS A 286 -10.27 16.72 21.68
CA CYS A 286 -11.27 17.72 22.06
C CYS A 286 -12.64 17.32 21.52
N MET A 287 -13.60 17.12 22.42
CA MET A 287 -15.00 17.39 22.10
C MET A 287 -15.11 18.91 22.02
N ALA A 288 -15.59 19.45 20.90
CA ALA A 288 -15.94 20.86 20.82
C ALA A 288 -16.90 21.19 21.97
N ALA A 289 -16.54 22.21 22.76
CA ALA A 289 -17.44 22.83 23.73
C ALA A 289 -18.52 23.65 23.01
#